data_AF-A0A1C6IDQ4-F1
#
_entry.id   AF-A0A1C6IDQ4-F1
#
_cell.length_a   1.000
_cell.length_b   1.000
_cell.length_c   1.000
_cell.angle_alpha   90.00
_cell.angle_beta   90.00
_cell.angle_gamma   90.00
#
_symmetry.space_group_name_H-M   'P 1'
#
loop_
_entity.id
_entity.type
_entity.pdbx_description
1 polymer ?
#
loop_
_entity_poly.entity_id
_entity_poly.type
_entity_poly.pdbx_seq_one_letter_code
_entity_poly.pdbx_strand_id
1 'polypeptide(L)' 'MGKTSSKVKQKYNDRVYQQISVRLQKELVEHWETEIEKDGISKAAFIREAIVEYLNQKQGG' A
#
# COMPACT_ATOMS: atom_id res chain seq x y z
N MET A 1 30.57 12.57 1.81
CA MET A 1 29.44 11.83 1.22
C MET A 1 28.11 12.25 1.87
N GLY A 2 27.37 13.16 1.24
CA GLY A 2 25.90 13.17 1.08
C GLY A 2 24.92 12.97 2.24
N LYS A 3 24.95 13.75 3.33
CA LYS A 3 23.84 13.75 4.34
C LYS A 3 22.59 14.55 3.93
N THR A 4 22.60 15.20 2.77
CA THR A 4 21.51 16.10 2.32
C THR A 4 20.45 15.38 1.49
N SER A 5 20.79 14.30 0.78
CA SER A 5 19.86 13.64 -0.14
C SER A 5 18.73 12.89 0.59
N SER A 6 19.03 12.26 1.74
CA SER A 6 18.03 11.45 2.47
C SER A 6 16.94 12.30 3.14
N LYS A 7 17.30 13.43 3.75
CA LYS A 7 16.31 14.35 4.36
C LYS A 7 15.38 15.00 3.33
N VAL A 8 15.90 15.31 2.14
CA VAL A 8 15.10 15.88 1.05
C VAL A 8 14.16 14.82 0.46
N LYS A 9 14.64 13.59 0.24
CA LYS A 9 13.83 12.46 -0.22
C LYS A 9 12.70 12.12 0.75
N GLN A 10 12.98 12.11 2.06
CA GLN A 10 11.97 11.88 3.08
C GLN A 10 10.88 12.95 3.08
N LYS A 11 11.25 14.24 3.05
CA LYS A 11 10.29 15.36 2.92
C LYS A 11 9.40 15.27 1.68
N TYR A 12 9.93 14.78 0.56
CA TYR A 12 9.14 14.58 -0.65
C TYR A 12 8.16 13.42 -0.48
N ASN A 13 8.62 12.30 0.07
CA ASN A 13 7.77 11.14 0.31
C ASN A 13 6.62 11.47 1.26
N ASP A 14 6.88 12.19 2.35
CA ASP A 14 5.87 12.61 3.34
C ASP A 14 4.83 13.58 2.76
N ARG A 15 5.20 14.35 1.71
CA ARG A 15 4.28 15.29 1.04
C ARG A 15 3.31 14.59 0.09
N VAL A 16 3.73 13.48 -0.52
CA VAL A 16 3.02 12.82 -1.63
C VAL A 16 2.33 11.53 -1.18
N TYR A 17 2.90 10.85 -0.18
CA TYR A 17 2.44 9.55 0.28
C TYR A 17 2.08 9.61 1.76
N GLN A 18 0.91 9.07 2.10
CA GLN A 18 0.52 8.82 3.47
C GLN A 18 0.65 7.33 3.76
N GLN A 19 1.29 6.98 4.88
CA GLN A 19 1.40 5.60 5.33
C GLN A 19 0.15 5.20 6.12
N ILE A 20 -0.41 4.04 5.79
CA ILE A 20 -1.49 3.40 6.53
C ILE A 20 -0.93 2.14 7.18
N SER A 21 -1.22 1.92 8.47
CA SER A 21 -0.83 0.73 9.21
C SER A 21 -2.06 0.13 9.89
N VAL A 22 -2.35 -1.13 9.59
CA VAL A 22 -3.49 -1.88 10.15
C VAL A 22 -3.02 -3.22 10.70
N ARG A 23 -3.73 -3.74 11.69
CA ARG A 23 -3.50 -5.09 12.23
C ARG A 23 -4.64 -6.00 11.76
N LEU A 24 -4.27 -7.09 11.10
CA LEU A 24 -5.18 -8.10 10.59
C LEU A 24 -4.87 -9.45 11.26
N GLN A 25 -5.80 -10.39 11.15
CA GLN A 25 -5.57 -11.76 11.62
C GLN A 25 -4.39 -12.39 10.87
N LYS A 26 -3.52 -13.07 11.59
CA LYS A 26 -2.27 -13.62 11.03
C LYS A 26 -2.55 -14.58 9.87
N GLU A 27 -3.46 -15.53 10.07
CA GLU A 27 -3.81 -16.54 9.05
C GLU A 27 -4.36 -15.88 7.77
N LEU A 28 -5.16 -14.83 7.93
CA LEU A 28 -5.67 -14.05 6.80
C LEU A 28 -4.53 -13.39 6.01
N VAL A 29 -3.56 -12.79 6.70
CA VAL A 29 -2.41 -12.15 6.06
C VAL A 29 -1.56 -13.18 5.34
N GLU A 30 -1.26 -14.31 5.97
CA GLU A 30 -0.45 -15.38 5.37
C GLU A 30 -1.11 -15.96 4.11
N HIS A 31 -2.41 -16.22 4.17
CA HIS A 31 -3.15 -16.69 3.01
C HIS A 31 -3.19 -15.65 1.88
N TRP A 32 -3.51 -14.39 2.21
CA TRP A 32 -3.55 -13.31 1.23
C TRP A 32 -2.19 -13.09 0.56
N GLU A 33 -1.09 -13.05 1.32
CA GLU A 33 0.26 -12.86 0.80
C GLU A 33 0.68 -13.98 -0.15
N THR A 34 0.30 -15.22 0.16
CA THR A 34 0.58 -16.38 -0.68
C THR A 34 -0.12 -16.28 -2.04
N GLU A 35 -1.38 -15.85 -2.07
CA GLU A 35 -2.15 -15.75 -3.32
C GLU A 35 -1.65 -14.61 -4.20
N ILE A 36 -1.45 -13.40 -3.65
CA ILE A 36 -0.95 -12.28 -4.45
C ILE A 36 0.47 -12.51 -4.98
N GLU A 37 1.30 -13.30 -4.27
CA GLU A 37 2.64 -13.67 -4.75
C GLU A 37 2.56 -14.60 -5.96
N LYS A 38 1.63 -15.57 -5.96
CA LYS A 38 1.38 -16.44 -7.13
C LYS A 38 0.90 -15.64 -8.34
N ASP A 39 0.10 -14.60 -8.10
CA ASP A 39 -0.42 -13.71 -9.13
C ASP A 39 0.61 -12.66 -9.59
N GLY A 40 1.78 -12.58 -8.95
CA GLY A 40 2.81 -11.58 -9.24
C GLY A 40 2.43 -10.16 -8.83
N ILE A 41 1.45 -10.01 -7.92
CA ILE A 41 0.91 -8.73 -7.45
C ILE A 41 1.63 -8.31 -6.17
N SER A 42 2.10 -7.06 -6.12
CA SER A 42 2.66 -6.51 -4.89
C SER A 42 1.57 -6.17 -3.87
N LYS A 43 1.86 -6.34 -2.57
CA LYS A 43 0.97 -5.95 -1.45
C LYS A 43 0.42 -4.52 -1.61
N ALA A 44 1.29 -3.58 -1.99
CA ALA A 44 0.91 -2.18 -2.17
C ALA A 44 -0.04 -1.98 -3.37
N ALA A 45 0.17 -2.71 -4.47
CA ALA A 45 -0.72 -2.66 -5.63
C ALA A 45 -2.11 -3.20 -5.27
N PHE A 46 -2.17 -4.35 -4.61
CA PHE A 46 -3.42 -4.95 -4.14
C PHE A 46 -4.22 -3.97 -3.26
N ILE A 47 -3.58 -3.40 -2.22
CA ILE A 47 -4.26 -2.46 -1.31
C ILE A 47 -4.73 -1.20 -2.05
N ARG A 48 -3.94 -0.71 -3.01
CA ARG A 48 -4.32 0.45 -3.83
C ARG A 48 -5.56 0.16 -4.68
N GLU A 49 -5.58 -0.98 -5.35
CA GLU A 49 -6.70 -1.40 -6.21
C GLU A 49 -7.97 -1.61 -5.38
N ALA A 50 -7.86 -2.30 -4.24
CA ALA A 50 -8.99 -2.50 -3.34
C ALA A 50 -9.61 -1.18 -2.84
N ILE A 51 -8.78 -0.18 -2.51
CA ILE A 51 -9.26 1.16 -2.10
C ILE A 51 -9.96 1.87 -3.28
N VAL A 52 -9.37 1.84 -4.47
CA VAL A 52 -9.95 2.48 -5.66
C VAL A 52 -11.29 1.83 -6.03
N GLU A 53 -11.34 0.50 -6.04
CA GLU A 53 -12.55 -0.26 -6.33
C GLU A 53 -13.66 0.08 -5.32
N TYR A 54 -13.35 0.08 -4.02
CA TYR A 54 -14.29 0.46 -2.97
C TYR A 54 -14.87 1.88 -3.19
N LEU A 55 -14.00 2.85 -3.52
CA LEU A 55 -14.43 4.24 -3.77
C LEU A 55 -15.29 4.36 -5.03
N ASN A 56 -14.96 3.63 -6.10
CA ASN A 56 -15.75 3.61 -7.33
C ASN A 56 -17.14 3.03 -7.09
N GLN A 57 -17.25 1.94 -6.32
CA GLN A 57 -18.52 1.34 -5.94
C GLN A 57 -19.38 2.32 -5.10
N LYS A 58 -18.77 3.18 -4.30
CA LYS A 58 -19.46 4.19 -3.48
C LYS A 58 -19.92 5.42 -4.26
N GLN A 59 -19.24 5.77 -5.36
CA GLN A 59 -19.58 6.94 -6.18
C GLN A 59 -20.58 6.63 -7.30
N GLY A 60 -20.78 5.34 -7.62
CA GLY A 60 -21.75 4.88 -8.61
C GLY A 60 -23.12 4.50 -8.05
N GLY A 61 -23.50 4.98 -6.85
CA GLY A 61 -24.77 4.70 -6.17
C GLY A 61 -25.58 5.94 -5.87
#